data_AF-A0AAX2J134-F1
#
_entry.id   AF-A0AAX2J134-F1
#
_cell.length_a   1.000
_cell.length_b   1.000
_cell.length_c   1.000
_cell.angle_alpha   90.00
_cell.angle_beta   90.00
_cell.angle_gamma   90.00
#
_symmetry.space_group_name_H-M   'P 1'
#
loop_
_entity.id
_entity.type
_entity.pdbx_description
1 polymer ?
#
loop_
_entity_poly.entity_id
_entity_poly.type
_entity_poly.pdbx_seq_one_letter_code
_entity_poly.pdbx_strand_id
1 'polypeptide(L)'
;MNSENTQPGEALTTEDYSKAMNFIGQNLLSSLTQSVEKLPPQLRNRRLVCQALSAFLTNVIYKQFPEHRESCQQMLDDITKHVSMQLDKIPQPSK
;
A
#
# COMPACT_ATOMS: atom_id res chain seq x y z
N MET A 1 -39.80 -23.75 18.41
CA MET A 1 -38.63 -23.19 19.13
C MET A 1 -37.40 -23.93 18.64
N ASN A 2 -36.36 -23.38 18.03
CA ASN A 2 -36.04 -22.05 17.54
C ASN A 2 -35.24 -22.29 16.25
N SER A 3 -35.60 -21.66 15.15
CA SER A 3 -34.77 -21.66 13.94
C SER A 3 -33.57 -20.76 14.23
N GLU A 4 -32.38 -21.35 14.35
CA GLU A 4 -31.13 -20.61 14.38
C GLU A 4 -31.00 -19.86 13.05
N ASN A 5 -31.24 -18.55 13.11
CA ASN A 5 -31.07 -17.64 12.00
C ASN A 5 -29.57 -17.39 11.83
N THR A 6 -28.87 -18.30 11.16
CA THR A 6 -27.50 -18.08 10.70
C THR A 6 -27.56 -17.01 9.60
N GLN A 7 -27.39 -15.74 9.96
CA GLN A 7 -27.14 -14.69 8.97
C GLN A 7 -25.88 -15.06 8.18
N PRO A 8 -25.95 -15.20 6.85
CA PRO A 8 -24.76 -15.31 6.03
C PRO A 8 -24.03 -13.96 6.15
N GLY A 9 -22.81 -13.97 6.67
CA GLY A 9 -21.96 -12.78 6.66
C GLY A 9 -21.85 -12.27 5.22
N GLU A 10 -22.26 -11.03 4.99
CA GLU A 10 -22.24 -10.41 3.67
C GLU A 10 -20.82 -10.52 3.10
N ALA A 11 -20.67 -11.24 1.98
CA ALA A 11 -19.39 -11.38 1.31
C ALA A 11 -18.96 -10.00 0.79
N LEU A 12 -17.75 -9.57 1.16
CA LEU A 12 -17.19 -8.29 0.73
C LEU A 12 -17.19 -8.19 -0.79
N THR A 13 -17.73 -7.10 -1.31
CA THR A 13 -17.77 -6.85 -2.76
C THR A 13 -16.42 -6.33 -3.25
N THR A 14 -16.16 -6.44 -4.55
CA THR A 14 -15.01 -5.78 -5.19
C THR A 14 -14.97 -4.27 -4.93
N GLU A 15 -16.14 -3.64 -4.80
CA GLU A 15 -16.25 -2.23 -4.48
C GLU A 15 -15.76 -1.94 -3.05
N ASP A 16 -16.08 -2.79 -2.08
CA ASP A 16 -15.62 -2.64 -0.69
C ASP A 16 -14.10 -2.75 -0.60
N TYR A 17 -13.51 -3.72 -1.31
CA TYR A 17 -12.05 -3.85 -1.42
C TYR A 17 -11.42 -2.62 -2.07
N SER A 18 -12.01 -2.09 -3.14
CA SER A 18 -11.52 -0.88 -3.81
C SER A 18 -11.57 0.33 -2.89
N LYS A 19 -12.67 0.52 -2.15
CA LYS A 19 -12.82 1.58 -1.16
C LYS A 19 -11.79 1.47 -0.05
N ALA A 20 -11.60 0.28 0.52
CA ALA A 20 -10.60 0.04 1.57
C ALA A 20 -9.18 0.32 1.08
N MET A 21 -8.82 -0.18 -0.11
CA MET A 21 -7.51 0.06 -0.73
C MET A 21 -7.27 1.56 -0.95
N ASN A 22 -8.26 2.28 -1.51
CA ASN A 22 -8.15 3.72 -1.74
C ASN A 22 -8.03 4.50 -0.43
N PHE A 23 -8.80 4.14 0.59
CA PHE A 23 -8.72 4.77 1.91
C PHE A 23 -7.32 4.63 2.52
N ILE A 24 -6.75 3.42 2.50
CA ILE A 24 -5.40 3.16 2.98
C ILE A 24 -4.38 3.97 2.16
N GLY A 25 -4.48 3.89 0.83
CA GLY A 25 -3.56 4.59 -0.08
C GLY A 25 -3.53 6.11 0.14
N GLN A 26 -4.69 6.74 0.29
CA GLN A 26 -4.80 8.18 0.53
C GLN A 26 -4.22 8.59 1.89
N ASN A 27 -4.49 7.81 2.95
CA ASN A 27 -3.94 8.11 4.27
C ASN A 27 -2.41 7.99 4.30
N LEU A 28 -1.86 6.98 3.63
CA LEU A 28 -0.40 6.80 3.51
C LEU A 28 0.23 7.93 2.70
N LEU A 29 -0.37 8.32 1.57
CA LEU A 29 0.10 9.42 0.74
C LEU A 29 0.10 10.75 1.50
N SER A 30 -1.00 11.06 2.18
CA SER A 30 -1.14 12.28 2.98
C SER A 30 -0.08 12.33 4.08
N SER A 31 0.09 11.23 4.83
CA SER A 31 1.08 11.14 5.91
C SER A 31 2.50 11.32 5.39
N LEU A 32 2.86 10.66 4.28
CA LEU A 32 4.18 10.78 3.67
C LEU A 32 4.46 12.21 3.19
N THR A 33 3.48 12.83 2.51
CA THR A 33 3.60 14.19 1.99
C THR A 33 3.87 15.17 3.12
N GLN A 34 3.08 15.10 4.20
CA GLN A 34 3.28 15.93 5.38
C GLN A 34 4.65 15.70 6.04
N SER A 35 5.10 14.45 6.12
CA SER A 35 6.42 14.13 6.66
C SER A 35 7.54 14.74 5.82
N VAL A 36 7.45 14.68 4.48
CA VAL A 36 8.44 15.26 3.57
C VAL A 36 8.44 16.79 3.63
N GLU A 37 7.27 17.41 3.69
CA GLU A 37 7.14 18.88 3.80
C GLU A 37 7.74 19.43 5.09
N LYS A 38 7.71 18.65 6.18
CA LYS A 38 8.34 19.04 7.46
C LYS A 38 9.86 18.95 7.46
N LEU A 39 10.47 18.31 6.46
CA LEU A 39 11.93 18.22 6.37
C LEU A 39 12.55 19.55 5.91
N PRO A 40 13.80 19.85 6.32
CA PRO A 40 14.60 20.90 5.71
C PRO A 40 14.68 20.76 4.18
N PRO A 41 14.64 21.86 3.39
CA PRO A 41 14.64 21.79 1.93
C PRO A 41 15.79 20.96 1.33
N GLN A 42 16.99 21.04 1.91
CA GLN A 42 18.16 20.24 1.48
C GLN A 42 17.96 18.71 1.60
N LEU A 43 17.03 18.28 2.44
CA LEU A 43 16.69 16.87 2.66
C LEU A 43 15.49 16.42 1.82
N ARG A 44 14.74 17.34 1.19
CA ARG A 44 13.59 17.03 0.33
C ARG A 44 14.03 16.60 -1.07
N ASN A 45 14.79 15.51 -1.14
CA ASN A 45 15.30 14.98 -2.39
C ASN A 45 14.79 13.55 -2.64
N ARG A 46 14.79 13.17 -3.92
CA ARG A 46 14.32 11.85 -4.39
C ARG A 46 14.97 10.70 -3.63
N ARG A 47 16.28 10.78 -3.33
CA ARG A 47 17.01 9.70 -2.66
C ARG A 47 16.46 9.44 -1.26
N LEU A 48 16.22 10.49 -0.48
CA LEU A 48 15.66 10.37 0.86
C LEU A 48 14.26 9.77 0.83
N VAL A 49 13.39 10.24 -0.07
CA VAL A 49 12.03 9.70 -0.23
C VAL A 49 12.08 8.22 -0.60
N CYS A 50 12.93 7.83 -1.56
CA CYS A 50 13.09 6.42 -1.94
C CYS A 50 13.57 5.56 -0.75
N GLN A 51 14.59 6.01 0.00
CA GLN A 51 15.09 5.25 1.14
C GLN A 51 14.06 5.12 2.27
N ALA A 52 13.31 6.19 2.56
CA ALA A 52 12.25 6.15 3.55
C ALA A 52 11.13 5.18 3.17
N LEU A 53 10.70 5.20 1.89
CA LEU A 53 9.71 4.26 1.36
C LEU A 53 10.21 2.81 1.41
N SER A 54 11.46 2.56 1.04
CA SER A 54 12.07 1.22 1.14
C SER A 54 12.07 0.71 2.58
N ALA A 55 12.49 1.54 3.55
CA ALA A 55 12.48 1.15 4.96
C ALA A 55 11.06 0.87 5.48
N PHE A 56 10.10 1.71 5.11
CA PHE A 56 8.69 1.52 5.46
C PHE A 56 8.15 0.19 4.90
N LEU A 57 8.33 -0.06 3.60
CA LEU A 57 7.84 -1.28 2.95
C LEU A 57 8.47 -2.54 3.53
N THR A 58 9.78 -2.54 3.76
CA THR A 58 10.47 -3.65 4.42
C THR A 58 9.86 -3.96 5.79
N ASN A 59 9.60 -2.93 6.59
CA ASN A 59 8.98 -3.11 7.91
C ASN A 59 7.53 -3.62 7.83
N VAL A 60 6.75 -3.15 6.85
CA VAL A 60 5.38 -3.62 6.64
C VAL A 60 5.37 -5.09 6.22
N ILE A 61 6.22 -5.44 5.25
CA ILE A 61 6.34 -6.82 4.73
C ILE A 61 6.76 -7.78 5.86
N TYR A 62 7.81 -7.41 6.60
CA TYR A 62 8.31 -8.24 7.70
C TYR A 62 7.28 -8.42 8.82
N LYS A 63 6.45 -7.40 9.09
CA LYS A 63 5.37 -7.52 10.09
C LYS A 63 4.26 -8.47 9.66
N GLN A 64 3.98 -8.59 8.37
CA GLN A 64 2.97 -9.53 7.86
C GLN A 64 3.49 -10.97 7.85
N PHE A 65 4.79 -11.15 7.59
CA PHE A 65 5.42 -12.46 7.48
C PHE A 65 6.71 -12.54 8.32
N PRO A 66 6.63 -12.45 9.66
CA PRO A 66 7.82 -12.50 10.50
C PRO A 66 8.58 -13.81 10.27
N GLU A 67 9.90 -13.73 10.08
CA GLU A 67 10.79 -14.89 9.89
C GLU A 67 10.54 -15.74 8.63
N HIS A 68 9.50 -15.44 7.85
CA HIS A 68 9.17 -16.15 6.61
C HIS A 68 9.75 -15.40 5.40
N ARG A 69 11.03 -15.64 5.11
CA ARG A 69 11.77 -14.96 4.04
C ARG A 69 11.14 -15.13 2.65
N GLU A 70 10.63 -16.30 2.33
CA GLU A 70 9.99 -16.56 1.04
C GLU A 70 8.71 -15.74 0.87
N SER A 71 7.83 -15.76 1.88
CA SER A 71 6.60 -14.94 1.89
C SER A 71 6.90 -13.44 1.86
N CYS A 72 7.96 -12.99 2.54
CA CYS A 72 8.45 -11.61 2.42
C CYS A 72 8.82 -11.26 0.97
N GLN A 73 9.55 -12.15 0.28
CA GLN A 73 9.96 -11.92 -1.10
C GLN A 73 8.76 -11.93 -2.04
N GLN A 74 7.84 -12.88 -1.89
CA GLN A 74 6.61 -12.95 -2.69
C GLN A 74 5.79 -11.66 -2.54
N MET A 75 5.62 -11.15 -1.32
CA MET A 75 4.92 -9.89 -1.08
C MET A 75 5.62 -8.69 -1.74
N LEU A 76 6.96 -8.65 -1.71
CA LEU A 76 7.71 -7.60 -2.40
C LEU A 76 7.52 -7.65 -3.92
N ASP A 77 7.54 -8.85 -4.50
CA ASP A 77 7.35 -9.06 -5.93
C ASP A 77 5.93 -8.63 -6.36
N ASP A 78 4.92 -8.97 -5.58
CA ASP A 78 3.54 -8.56 -5.80
C ASP A 78 3.37 -7.03 -5.73
N ILE A 79 3.94 -6.38 -4.71
CA ILE A 79 3.93 -4.92 -4.60
C ILE A 79 4.60 -4.29 -5.83
N THR A 80 5.76 -4.80 -6.23
CA THR A 80 6.50 -4.28 -7.39
C THR A 80 5.67 -4.40 -8.66
N LYS A 81 5.05 -5.56 -8.89
CA LYS A 81 4.17 -5.80 -10.03
C LYS A 81 2.97 -4.86 -10.02
N HIS A 82 2.32 -4.67 -8.88
CA HIS A 82 1.19 -3.76 -8.75
C HIS A 82 1.60 -2.31 -9.04
N VAL A 83 2.74 -1.85 -8.51
CA VAL A 83 3.25 -0.49 -8.78
C VAL A 83 3.52 -0.30 -10.27
N SER A 84 4.19 -1.24 -10.94
CA SER A 84 4.43 -1.18 -12.38
C SER A 84 3.12 -1.07 -13.16
N MET A 85 2.14 -1.93 -12.87
CA MET A 85 0.82 -1.88 -13.52
C MET A 85 0.08 -0.56 -13.30
N GLN A 86 0.23 0.08 -12.14
CA GLN A 86 -0.41 1.37 -11.86
C GLN A 86 0.30 2.50 -12.62
N LEU A 87 1.63 2.47 -12.70
CA LEU A 87 2.41 3.45 -13.47
C LEU A 87 2.07 3.39 -14.97
N ASP A 88 1.90 2.19 -15.53
CA ASP A 88 1.52 2.00 -16.93
C ASP A 88 0.12 2.58 -17.27
N LYS A 89 -0.75 2.70 -16.26
CA LYS A 89 -2.10 3.28 -16.41
C LYS A 89 -2.14 4.80 -16.31
N ILE A 90 -1.07 5.43 -15.82
CA ILE A 90 -1.02 6.89 -15.74
C ILE A 90 -0.87 7.42 -17.18
N PRO A 91 -1.82 8.25 -17.67
CA PRO A 91 -1.72 8.81 -19.01
C PRO A 91 -0.40 9.57 -19.16
N GLN A 92 0.40 9.18 -20.15
CA GLN A 92 1.60 9.95 -20.50
C GLN A 92 1.14 11.28 -21.12
N PRO A 93 1.68 12.43 -20.70
CA PRO A 93 1.39 13.68 -21.37
C PRO A 93 1.80 13.56 -22.84
N SER A 94 0.86 13.77 -23.75
CA SER A 94 1.12 13.85 -25.19
C SER A 94 2.18 14.93 -25.42
N LYS A 95 3.26 14.58 -26.13
CA LYS A 95 4.34 15.50 -26.51
C LYS A 95 3.84 16.68 -27.32
#